data_AF-A0A1C4TQU3-F1
#
_entry.id   AF-A0A1C4TQU3-F1
#
_cell.length_a   1.000
_cell.length_b   1.000
_cell.length_c   1.000
_cell.angle_alpha   90.00
_cell.angle_beta   90.00
_cell.angle_gamma   90.00
#
_symmetry.space_group_name_H-M   'P 1'
#
loop_
_entity.id
_entity.type
_entity.pdbx_description
1 polymer ?
#
loop_
_entity_poly.entity_id
_entity_poly.type
_entity_poly.pdbx_seq_one_letter_code
_entity_poly.pdbx_strand_id
1 'polypeptide(L)'
;GLYLDHRADRRYLDDCGPEFAAVRDLGAHVQVWLDDRMAPLARRFTEPDLGVVPVTAIAPGSRTALDAALAAGGHRVITADLTTEDVAETTLRVARVLVSGLIPNAPAAFGYFGCPRFAEAALARGWRTQRPTGPKDFTLAPPPHM
;
A
#
# COMPACT_ATOMS: atom_id res chain seq x y z
N GLY A 1 -8.20 0.29 -17.93
CA GLY A 1 -9.48 0.05 -17.26
C GLY A 1 -9.23 -0.21 -15.79
N LEU A 2 -10.29 -0.41 -15.02
CA LEU A 2 -10.24 -0.89 -13.63
C LEU A 2 -9.51 -2.25 -13.53
N TYR A 3 -9.62 -3.06 -14.58
CA TYR A 3 -9.03 -4.39 -14.71
C TYR A 3 -8.18 -4.50 -15.99
N LEU A 4 -7.31 -5.52 -16.02
CA LEU A 4 -6.71 -6.06 -17.24
C LEU A 4 -7.77 -6.85 -18.04
N ASP A 5 -7.53 -7.04 -19.33
CA ASP A 5 -8.39 -7.87 -20.18
C ASP A 5 -8.49 -9.29 -19.62
N HIS A 6 -9.70 -9.85 -19.63
CA HIS A 6 -9.96 -11.15 -19.04
C HIS A 6 -9.13 -12.26 -19.69
N ARG A 7 -8.50 -13.10 -18.85
CA ARG A 7 -7.80 -14.31 -19.27
C ARG A 7 -8.34 -15.56 -18.59
N ALA A 8 -8.69 -16.57 -19.39
CA ALA A 8 -9.10 -17.87 -18.88
C ALA A 8 -7.92 -18.65 -18.25
N ASP A 9 -6.69 -18.44 -18.74
CA ASP A 9 -5.47 -19.11 -18.25
C ASP A 9 -4.88 -18.45 -16.99
N ARG A 10 -5.44 -17.30 -16.57
CA ARG A 10 -5.00 -16.50 -15.41
C ARG A 10 -3.55 -16.01 -15.46
N ARG A 11 -2.89 -16.05 -16.62
CA ARG A 11 -1.49 -15.63 -16.81
C ARG A 11 -1.34 -14.11 -16.92
N TYR A 12 -1.84 -13.39 -15.94
CA TYR A 12 -1.92 -11.93 -15.98
C TYR A 12 -0.57 -11.21 -15.92
N LEU A 13 0.49 -11.86 -15.44
CA LEU A 13 1.82 -11.25 -15.48
C LEU A 13 2.31 -10.98 -16.91
N ASP A 14 1.82 -11.73 -17.89
CA ASP A 14 2.19 -11.54 -19.30
C ASP A 14 1.67 -10.19 -19.85
N ASP A 15 0.61 -9.64 -19.24
CA ASP A 15 -0.03 -8.38 -19.66
C ASP A 15 0.33 -7.20 -18.74
N CYS A 16 1.07 -7.44 -17.65
CA CYS A 16 1.45 -6.40 -16.69
C CYS A 16 2.54 -5.46 -17.19
N GLY A 17 3.42 -5.96 -18.07
CA GLY A 17 4.66 -5.30 -18.48
C GLY A 17 5.80 -5.44 -17.45
N PRO A 18 7.04 -5.07 -17.82
CA PRO A 18 8.26 -5.38 -17.07
C PRO A 18 8.33 -4.78 -15.66
N GLU A 19 7.56 -3.73 -15.39
CA GLU A 19 7.48 -3.04 -14.09
C GLU A 19 6.02 -2.79 -13.67
N PHE A 20 5.09 -3.64 -14.12
CA PHE A 20 3.65 -3.49 -13.85
C PHE A 20 3.01 -2.20 -14.40
N ALA A 21 3.57 -1.60 -15.45
CA ALA A 21 3.08 -0.35 -16.06
C ALA A 21 1.64 -0.43 -16.61
N ALA A 22 1.12 -1.64 -16.87
CA ALA A 22 -0.27 -1.85 -17.27
C ALA A 22 -1.24 -1.87 -16.07
N VAL A 23 -0.74 -2.05 -14.84
CA VAL A 23 -1.53 -2.16 -13.60
C VAL A 23 -1.80 -0.77 -13.03
N ARG A 24 -2.72 -0.06 -13.70
CA ARG A 24 -3.05 1.36 -13.47
C ARG A 24 -4.17 1.58 -12.46
N ASP A 25 -4.78 0.50 -11.97
CA ASP A 25 -5.83 0.52 -10.97
C ASP A 25 -5.58 -0.55 -9.91
N LEU A 26 -6.12 -0.35 -8.70
CA LEU A 26 -6.05 -1.32 -7.60
C LEU A 26 -6.88 -2.58 -7.90
N GLY A 27 -7.97 -2.46 -8.66
CA GLY A 27 -8.78 -3.61 -9.08
C GLY A 27 -7.96 -4.66 -9.85
N ALA A 28 -7.03 -4.21 -10.69
CA ALA A 28 -6.13 -5.08 -11.44
C ALA A 28 -5.15 -5.85 -10.55
N HIS A 29 -4.88 -5.44 -9.31
CA HIS A 29 -4.00 -6.18 -8.40
C HIS A 29 -4.55 -7.56 -8.11
N VAL A 30 -5.88 -7.70 -7.98
CA VAL A 30 -6.52 -9.00 -7.74
C VAL A 30 -6.23 -9.98 -8.88
N GLN A 31 -6.26 -9.51 -10.13
CA GLN A 31 -5.96 -10.33 -11.31
C GLN A 31 -4.49 -10.76 -11.36
N VAL A 32 -3.56 -9.87 -10.98
CA VAL A 32 -2.13 -10.22 -10.88
C VAL A 32 -1.94 -11.44 -9.98
N TRP A 33 -2.62 -11.47 -8.83
CA TRP A 33 -2.53 -12.56 -7.85
C TRP A 33 -3.28 -13.85 -8.23
N LEU A 34 -4.02 -13.87 -9.35
CA LEU A 34 -4.55 -15.11 -9.92
C LEU A 34 -3.48 -15.91 -10.70
N ASP A 35 -2.34 -15.29 -11.01
CA ASP A 35 -1.23 -15.94 -11.69
C ASP A 35 -0.40 -16.74 -10.67
N ASP A 36 -0.30 -18.06 -10.86
CA ASP A 36 0.41 -18.96 -9.95
C ASP A 36 1.89 -18.57 -9.72
N ARG A 37 2.49 -17.84 -10.67
CA ARG A 37 3.85 -17.31 -10.54
C ARG A 37 3.99 -16.28 -9.42
N MET A 38 2.89 -15.69 -8.94
CA MET A 38 2.89 -14.80 -7.77
C MET A 38 2.92 -15.54 -6.44
N ALA A 39 2.58 -16.84 -6.39
CA ALA A 39 2.45 -17.62 -5.16
C ALA A 39 3.69 -17.55 -4.23
N PRO A 40 4.95 -17.58 -4.73
CA PRO A 40 6.11 -17.45 -3.86
C PRO A 40 6.16 -16.14 -3.06
N LEU A 41 5.57 -15.05 -3.59
CA LEU A 41 5.50 -13.76 -2.92
C LEU A 41 4.43 -13.70 -1.83
N ALA A 42 3.53 -14.69 -1.75
CA ALA A 42 2.54 -14.77 -0.68
C ALA A 42 3.17 -15.15 0.67
N ARG A 43 4.32 -15.82 0.65
CA ARG A 43 5.02 -16.32 1.84
C ARG A 43 5.26 -15.27 2.91
N ARG A 44 5.57 -14.03 2.51
CA ARG A 44 5.77 -12.89 3.43
C ARG A 44 4.53 -12.51 4.25
N PHE A 45 3.35 -12.99 3.88
CA PHE A 45 2.09 -12.78 4.59
C PHE A 45 1.63 -14.04 5.35
N THR A 46 1.94 -15.22 4.82
CA THR A 46 1.47 -16.50 5.39
C THR A 46 2.47 -17.15 6.35
N GLU A 47 3.75 -16.81 6.23
CA GLU A 47 4.85 -17.31 7.06
C GLU A 47 5.69 -16.12 7.58
N PRO A 48 5.15 -15.29 8.49
CA PRO A 48 5.86 -14.12 8.98
C PRO A 48 7.08 -14.52 9.83
N ASP A 49 8.24 -13.91 9.56
CA ASP A 49 9.51 -14.18 10.29
C ASP A 49 9.42 -13.91 11.80
N LEU A 50 8.53 -13.00 12.21
CA LEU A 50 8.30 -12.66 13.62
C LEU A 50 7.26 -13.55 14.30
N GLY A 51 6.75 -14.57 13.60
CA GLY A 51 5.71 -15.47 14.08
C GLY A 51 4.31 -14.87 14.07
N VAL A 52 3.35 -15.62 14.62
CA VAL A 52 1.94 -15.24 14.71
C VAL A 52 1.58 -14.96 16.17
N VAL A 53 0.88 -13.85 16.42
CA VAL A 53 0.34 -13.48 17.73
C VAL A 53 -1.19 -13.42 17.68
N PRO A 54 -1.89 -13.77 18.78
CA PRO A 54 -3.34 -13.62 18.81
C PRO A 54 -3.70 -12.13 18.79
N VAL A 55 -4.82 -11.79 18.16
CA VAL A 55 -5.30 -10.40 18.10
C VAL A 55 -5.50 -9.77 19.48
N THR A 56 -5.82 -10.59 20.49
CA THR A 56 -5.97 -10.17 21.88
C THR A 56 -4.67 -9.72 22.54
N ALA A 57 -3.50 -10.07 21.98
CA ALA A 57 -2.20 -9.57 22.43
C ALA A 57 -1.83 -8.21 21.81
N ILE A 58 -2.60 -7.73 20.82
CA ILE A 58 -2.37 -6.43 20.18
C ILE A 58 -3.14 -5.37 20.98
N ALA A 59 -2.40 -4.39 21.52
CA ALA A 59 -3.02 -3.27 22.22
C ALA A 59 -3.97 -2.50 21.27
N PRO A 60 -5.17 -2.10 21.74
CA PRO A 60 -6.07 -1.31 20.91
C PRO A 60 -5.43 0.03 20.56
N GLY A 61 -5.63 0.47 19.33
CA GLY A 61 -5.25 1.81 18.91
C GLY A 61 -6.11 2.88 19.59
N SER A 62 -5.60 4.11 19.63
CA SER A 62 -6.38 5.28 20.05
C SER A 62 -6.06 6.48 19.17
N ARG A 63 -6.98 7.44 19.11
CA ARG A 63 -6.74 8.70 18.39
C ARG A 63 -5.51 9.44 18.94
N THR A 64 -5.38 9.50 20.26
CA THR A 64 -4.24 10.13 20.93
C THR A 64 -2.91 9.47 20.55
N ALA A 65 -2.87 8.12 20.53
CA ALA A 65 -1.66 7.40 20.14
C ALA A 65 -1.30 7.62 18.67
N LEU A 66 -2.30 7.65 17.78
CA LEU A 66 -2.08 7.97 16.37
C LEU A 66 -1.53 9.38 16.18
N ASP A 67 -2.17 10.38 16.79
CA ASP A 67 -1.74 11.78 16.68
C ASP A 67 -0.32 11.98 17.23
N ALA A 68 0.00 11.35 18.37
CA ALA A 68 1.34 11.37 18.94
C ALA A 68 2.38 10.71 18.03
N ALA A 69 2.06 9.55 17.43
CA ALA A 69 2.95 8.86 16.50
C ALA A 69 3.19 9.68 15.22
N LEU A 70 2.15 10.33 14.69
CA LEU A 70 2.27 11.21 13.53
C LEU A 70 3.15 12.43 13.83
N ALA A 71 2.94 13.08 14.98
CA ALA A 71 3.75 14.21 15.43
C ALA A 71 5.21 13.81 15.65
N ALA A 72 5.46 12.69 16.34
CA ALA A 72 6.81 12.16 16.55
C ALA A 72 7.52 11.78 15.25
N GLY A 73 6.76 11.35 14.23
CA GLY A 73 7.27 11.10 12.88
C GLY A 73 7.47 12.35 12.01
N GLY A 74 7.23 13.55 12.54
CA GLY A 74 7.33 14.81 11.78
C GLY A 74 6.27 14.97 10.69
N HIS A 75 5.14 14.28 10.81
CA HIS A 75 4.08 14.30 9.82
C HIS A 75 3.11 15.47 10.05
N ARG A 76 2.76 16.19 8.98
CA ARG A 76 1.69 17.19 8.98
C ARG A 76 0.38 16.55 8.52
N VAL A 77 -0.68 16.72 9.30
CA VAL A 77 -2.03 16.27 8.97
C VAL A 77 -2.83 17.44 8.40
N ILE A 78 -3.42 17.26 7.22
CA ILE A 78 -4.32 18.21 6.57
C ILE A 78 -5.65 17.50 6.37
N THR A 79 -6.72 18.06 6.90
CA THR A 79 -8.08 17.52 6.76
C THR A 79 -8.90 18.53 5.97
N ALA A 80 -9.45 18.10 4.84
CA ALA A 80 -10.43 18.85 4.07
C ALA A 80 -11.81 18.23 4.26
N ASP A 81 -12.79 19.04 4.63
CA ASP A 81 -14.21 18.65 4.61
C ASP A 81 -14.69 18.69 3.16
N LEU A 82 -15.19 17.56 2.68
CA LEU A 82 -15.74 17.38 1.34
C LEU A 82 -17.24 17.07 1.39
N THR A 83 -17.90 17.34 2.53
CA THR A 83 -19.33 17.15 2.69
C THR A 83 -20.07 18.09 1.74
N THR A 84 -20.78 17.52 0.78
CA THR A 84 -21.64 18.27 -0.13
C THR A 84 -22.94 18.68 0.58
N GLU A 85 -23.61 19.72 0.06
CA GLU A 85 -24.81 20.29 0.69
C GLU A 85 -25.91 19.25 0.91
N ASP A 86 -26.16 18.38 -0.06
CA ASP A 86 -27.14 17.29 0.03
C ASP A 86 -26.79 16.24 1.10
N VAL A 87 -25.50 15.92 1.26
CA VAL A 87 -25.03 14.99 2.31
C VAL A 87 -25.09 15.64 3.69
N ALA A 88 -24.90 16.96 3.77
CA ALA A 88 -24.95 17.71 5.02
C ALA A 88 -26.33 17.68 5.69
N GLU A 89 -27.40 17.51 4.92
CA GLU A 89 -28.78 17.28 5.38
C GLU A 89 -28.97 15.91 6.09
N THR A 90 -27.95 15.05 6.06
CA THR A 90 -27.92 13.76 6.76
C THR A 90 -26.96 13.79 7.97
N THR A 91 -26.80 12.66 8.65
CA THR A 91 -25.78 12.49 9.70
C THR A 91 -24.38 12.14 9.16
N LEU A 92 -24.23 11.95 7.84
CA LEU A 92 -22.97 11.58 7.20
C LEU A 92 -22.05 12.80 7.00
N ARG A 93 -20.75 12.59 7.09
CA ARG A 93 -19.72 13.60 6.80
C ARG A 93 -18.61 12.99 5.96
N VAL A 94 -18.07 13.75 5.01
CA VAL A 94 -17.01 13.29 4.12
C VAL A 94 -15.76 14.11 4.35
N ALA A 95 -14.62 13.45 4.59
CA ALA A 95 -13.35 14.14 4.74
C ALA A 95 -12.27 13.48 3.87
N ARG A 96 -11.37 14.31 3.33
CA ARG A 96 -10.10 13.87 2.77
C ARG A 96 -8.99 14.27 3.72
N VAL A 97 -8.29 13.26 4.25
CA VAL A 97 -7.12 13.46 5.10
C VAL A 97 -5.86 13.20 4.28
N LEU A 98 -4.95 14.17 4.29
CA LEU A 98 -3.62 14.08 3.68
C LEU A 98 -2.58 14.17 4.79
N VAL A 99 -1.64 13.22 4.80
CA VAL A 99 -0.56 13.18 5.80
C VAL A 99 0.78 13.21 5.07
N SER A 100 1.58 14.24 5.34
CA SER A 100 2.84 14.45 4.62
C SER A 100 3.84 13.33 4.89
N GLY A 101 4.52 12.87 3.85
CA GLY A 101 5.59 11.86 3.98
C GLY A 101 5.10 10.44 4.23
N LEU A 102 3.78 10.18 4.33
CA LEU A 102 3.23 8.83 4.24
C LEU A 102 3.08 8.40 2.78
N ILE A 103 3.08 7.09 2.56
CA ILE A 103 2.98 6.48 1.24
C ILE A 103 1.52 6.06 1.02
N PRO A 104 0.85 6.53 -0.04
CA PRO A 104 -0.53 6.14 -0.32
C PRO A 104 -0.60 4.68 -0.81
N ASN A 105 -1.77 4.07 -0.66
CA ASN A 105 -2.10 2.85 -1.39
C ASN A 105 -2.34 3.21 -2.87
N ALA A 106 -1.39 2.85 -3.73
CA ALA A 106 -1.37 3.26 -5.13
C ALA A 106 -1.29 2.05 -6.07
N PRO A 107 -1.81 2.15 -7.31
CA PRO A 107 -1.60 1.13 -8.32
C PRO A 107 -0.11 0.88 -8.59
N ALA A 108 0.25 -0.34 -9.01
CA ALA A 108 1.65 -0.73 -9.16
C ALA A 108 2.38 0.10 -10.23
N ALA A 109 1.64 0.55 -11.26
CA ALA A 109 2.16 1.46 -12.28
C ALA A 109 2.57 2.84 -11.72
N PHE A 110 2.10 3.23 -10.53
CA PHE A 110 2.28 4.56 -9.94
C PHE A 110 2.93 4.50 -8.55
N GLY A 111 3.93 3.62 -8.40
CA GLY A 111 4.71 3.51 -7.16
C GLY A 111 5.41 4.81 -6.77
N TYR A 112 5.27 5.22 -5.51
CA TYR A 112 5.88 6.43 -4.96
C TYR A 112 7.36 6.20 -4.55
N PHE A 113 8.14 5.55 -5.42
CA PHE A 113 9.52 5.12 -5.09
C PHE A 113 10.50 6.28 -4.84
N GLY A 114 10.17 7.49 -5.31
CA GLY A 114 10.91 8.72 -4.97
C GLY A 114 10.65 9.24 -3.54
N CYS A 115 9.71 8.66 -2.79
CA CYS A 115 9.42 9.07 -1.43
C CYS A 115 10.58 8.66 -0.48
N PRO A 116 11.22 9.60 0.25
CA PRO A 116 12.34 9.30 1.15
C PRO A 116 12.01 8.22 2.20
N ARG A 117 10.74 8.14 2.60
CA ARG A 117 10.26 7.19 3.61
C ARG A 117 10.63 5.75 3.31
N PHE A 118 10.60 5.31 2.05
CA PHE A 118 10.99 3.93 1.71
C PHE A 118 12.43 3.64 2.12
N ALA A 119 13.35 4.53 1.76
CA ALA A 119 14.76 4.39 2.06
C ALA A 119 15.03 4.51 3.56
N GLU A 120 14.47 5.53 4.20
CA GLU A 120 14.66 5.81 5.63
C GLU A 120 14.10 4.69 6.51
N ALA A 121 12.89 4.21 6.21
CA ALA A 121 12.26 3.13 6.96
C ALA A 121 13.04 1.81 6.84
N ALA A 122 13.57 1.50 5.65
CA ALA A 122 14.35 0.29 5.42
C ALA A 122 15.70 0.33 6.13
N LEU A 123 16.40 1.47 6.09
CA LEU A 123 17.68 1.64 6.78
C LEU A 123 17.51 1.60 8.30
N ALA A 124 16.53 2.34 8.85
CA ALA A 124 16.29 2.40 10.29
C ALA A 124 15.90 1.03 10.88
N ARG A 125 15.29 0.15 10.08
CA ARG A 125 14.91 -1.21 10.47
C ARG A 125 15.99 -2.26 10.17
N GLY A 126 17.13 -1.86 9.60
CA GLY A 126 18.19 -2.78 9.21
C GLY A 126 17.83 -3.71 8.05
N TRP A 127 16.74 -3.43 7.31
CA TRP A 127 16.34 -4.23 6.14
C TRP A 127 17.29 -4.04 4.96
N ARG A 128 18.01 -2.91 4.93
CA ARG A 128 19.05 -2.61 3.96
C ARG A 128 20.21 -1.90 4.65
N THR A 129 21.40 -2.03 4.08
CA THR A 129 22.60 -1.28 4.48
C THR A 129 22.82 -0.03 3.63
N GLN A 130 22.15 0.08 2.49
CA GLN A 130 22.26 1.19 1.53
C GLN A 130 20.89 1.61 1.00
N ARG A 131 20.78 2.90 0.64
CA ARG A 131 19.56 3.45 0.04
C ARG A 131 19.26 2.75 -1.31
N PRO A 132 17.98 2.48 -1.64
CA PRO A 132 17.59 2.05 -2.98
C PRO A 132 18.07 3.04 -4.05
N THR A 133 18.53 2.52 -5.17
CA THR A 133 19.10 3.29 -6.29
C THR A 133 18.33 3.13 -7.59
N GLY A 134 17.50 2.08 -7.70
CA GLY A 134 16.67 1.85 -8.87
C GLY A 134 15.57 0.81 -8.63
N PRO A 135 14.74 0.50 -9.64
CA PRO A 135 13.57 -0.37 -9.51
C PRO A 135 13.88 -1.77 -8.95
N LYS A 136 15.04 -2.33 -9.31
CA LYS A 136 15.53 -3.64 -8.81
C LYS A 136 15.73 -3.71 -7.29
N ASP A 137 15.81 -2.57 -6.61
CA ASP A 137 15.94 -2.52 -5.15
C ASP A 137 14.59 -2.64 -4.43
N PHE A 138 13.48 -2.66 -5.18
CA PHE A 138 12.12 -2.75 -4.67
C PHE A 138 11.46 -4.05 -5.10
N THR A 139 10.51 -4.53 -4.28
CA THR A 139 9.50 -5.48 -4.76
C THR A 139 8.44 -4.70 -5.52
N LEU A 140 8.46 -4.79 -6.85
CA LEU A 140 7.52 -4.07 -7.73
C LEU A 140 6.15 -4.76 -7.82
N ALA A 141 6.11 -6.07 -7.57
CA ALA A 141 4.88 -6.83 -7.46
C ALA A 141 3.96 -6.22 -6.39
N PRO A 142 2.71 -5.83 -6.75
CA PRO A 142 1.80 -5.23 -5.79
C PRO A 142 1.49 -6.20 -4.63
N PRO A 143 1.20 -5.70 -3.42
CA PRO A 143 0.61 -6.53 -2.39
C PRO A 143 -0.75 -7.08 -2.85
N PRO A 144 -1.23 -8.20 -2.28
CA PRO A 144 -2.57 -8.67 -2.56
C PRO A 144 -3.58 -7.61 -2.09
N HIS A 145 -4.56 -7.31 -2.94
CA HIS A 145 -5.66 -6.39 -2.66
C HIS A 145 -6.94 -7.21 -2.47
N MET A 146 -7.84 -6.77 -1.57
CA MET A 146 -9.18 -7.35 -1.41
C MET A 146 -10.19 -6.68 -2.33
#